data_AF-A0A6L4ZTC2-F1
#
_entry.id   AF-A0A6L4ZTC2-F1
#
_cell.length_a   1.000
_cell.length_b   1.000
_cell.length_c   1.000
_cell.angle_alpha   90.00
_cell.angle_beta   90.00
_cell.angle_gamma   90.00
#
_symmetry.space_group_name_H-M   'P 1'
#
loop_
_entity.id
_entity.type
_entity.pdbx_description
1 polymer ?
#
loop_
_entity_poly.entity_id
_entity_poly.type
_entity_poly.pdbx_seq_one_letter_code
_entity_poly.pdbx_strand_id
1 'polypeptide(L)' 'MLPELFRIPGINFTVNTYGVLLALSFLAGLWLAATLGAREGYDKNKIYDIGLYKILV' A
#
# COMPACT_ATOMS: atom_id res chain seq x y z
N MET A 1 10.77 16.88 -10.79
CA MET A 1 10.42 15.81 -9.83
C MET A 1 10.83 16.30 -8.44
N LEU A 2 9.91 16.49 -7.49
CA LEU A 2 10.29 16.69 -6.09
C LEU A 2 10.77 15.33 -5.56
N PRO A 3 12.05 15.12 -5.25
CA PRO A 3 12.53 13.84 -4.74
C PRO A 3 12.03 13.60 -3.31
N GLU A 4 11.92 14.67 -2.53
CA GLU A 4 11.52 14.68 -1.12
C GLU A 4 10.14 15.37 -0.99
N LEU A 5 9.14 14.68 -0.45
CA LEU A 5 7.81 15.25 -0.20
C LEU A 5 7.78 16.03 1.12
N PHE A 6 8.28 15.40 2.17
CA PHE A 6 8.43 16.02 3.49
C PHE A 6 9.46 15.22 4.29
N ARG A 7 10.26 15.93 5.08
CA ARG A 7 11.08 15.33 6.13
C ARG A 7 10.28 15.36 7.42
N ILE A 8 10.23 14.24 8.13
CA ILE A 8 9.63 14.19 9.46
C ILE A 8 10.65 14.79 10.44
N PRO A 9 10.43 16.00 10.98
CA PRO A 9 11.36 16.60 11.94
C PRO A 9 11.31 15.77 13.25
N GLY A 10 12.48 15.32 13.71
CA GLY A 10 12.63 14.49 14.92
C GLY A 10 13.22 13.10 14.68
N ILE A 11 13.08 12.53 13.47
CA ILE A 11 13.58 11.18 13.15
C ILE A 11 14.50 11.17 11.92
N ASN A 12 14.78 12.34 11.32
CA ASN A 12 15.57 12.49 10.09
C ASN A 12 15.12 11.55 8.94
N PHE A 13 13.84 11.16 8.92
CA PHE A 13 13.30 10.29 7.90
C PHE A 13 12.76 11.12 6.74
N THR A 14 13.39 10.98 5.57
CA THR A 14 12.95 11.62 4.33
C THR A 14 11.88 10.76 3.67
N VAL A 15 10.65 11.28 3.59
CA VAL A 15 9.60 10.63 2.81
C VAL A 15 9.76 11.02 1.35
N ASN A 16 10.21 10.06 0.55
CA ASN A 16 10.42 10.25 -0.88
C ASN A 16 9.12 10.08 -1.66
N THR A 17 8.93 10.88 -2.72
CA THR A 17 7.77 10.78 -3.63
C THR A 17 7.59 9.41 -4.23
N TYR A 18 8.69 8.74 -4.54
CA TYR A 18 8.67 7.37 -5.02
C TYR A 18 8.07 6.39 -3.99
N GLY A 19 8.48 6.47 -2.72
CA GLY A 19 7.97 5.59 -1.67
C GLY A 19 6.49 5.81 -1.39
N VAL A 20 6.03 7.06 -1.43
CA VAL A 20 4.61 7.41 -1.27
C VAL A 20 3.78 6.86 -2.43
N LEU A 21 4.22 7.08 -3.67
CA LEU A 21 3.56 6.54 -4.85
C LEU A 21 3.51 5.00 -4.81
N LEU A 22 4.62 4.35 -4.44
CA LEU A 22 4.69 2.90 -4.32
C LEU A 22 3.68 2.37 -3.29
N ALA A 23 3.64 2.96 -2.09
CA ALA A 23 2.68 2.59 -1.05
C ALA A 23 1.23 2.77 -1.53
N LEU A 24 0.93 3.89 -2.19
CA LEU A 24 -0.40 4.17 -2.74
C LEU A 24 -0.77 3.17 -3.83
N SER A 25 0.14 2.80 -4.74
CA SER A 25 -0.11 1.79 -5.76
C SER A 25 -0.43 0.42 -5.16
N PHE A 26 0.28 0.02 -4.11
CA PHE A 26 0.01 -1.23 -3.39
C PHE A 26 -1.35 -1.20 -2.70
N LEU A 27 -1.66 -0.13 -1.97
CA LEU A 27 -2.95 0.01 -1.28
C LEU A 27 -4.12 0.01 -2.28
N ALA A 28 -3.98 0.72 -3.40
CA ALA A 28 -4.99 0.74 -4.45
C ALA A 28 -5.17 -0.64 -5.10
N GLY A 29 -4.08 -1.33 -5.42
CA GLY A 29 -4.12 -2.69 -5.98
C GLY A 29 -4.78 -3.70 -5.02
N LEU A 30 -4.44 -3.63 -3.74
CA LEU A 30 -5.02 -4.51 -2.72
C LEU A 30 -6.50 -4.25 -2.51
N TRP A 31 -6.91 -2.97 -2.49
CA TRP A 31 -8.32 -2.60 -2.40
C TRP A 31 -9.13 -3.06 -3.61
N LEU A 32 -8.58 -2.93 -4.82
CA LEU A 32 -9.21 -3.45 -6.03
C LEU A 32 -9.33 -4.97 -5.99
N ALA A 33 -8.28 -5.69 -5.60
CA ALA A 33 -8.29 -7.14 -5.45
C ALA A 33 -9.36 -7.60 -4.44
N ALA A 34 -9.43 -6.95 -3.27
CA ALA A 34 -10.45 -7.24 -2.27
C ALA A 34 -11.86 -6.93 -2.78
N THR A 35 -12.02 -5.87 -3.58
CA THR A 35 -13.32 -5.48 -4.15
C THR A 35 -13.77 -6.46 -5.24
N LEU A 36 -12.88 -6.90 -6.13
CA LEU A 36 -13.20 -7.92 -7.12
C LEU A 36 -13.47 -9.27 -6.46
N GLY A 37 -12.62 -9.73 -5.56
CA GLY A 37 -12.81 -11.01 -4.89
C GLY A 37 -14.12 -11.06 -4.08
N ALA A 38 -14.51 -9.96 -3.44
CA ALA A 38 -15.81 -9.89 -2.77
C ALA A 38 -17.01 -10.02 -3.72
N ARG A 39 -16.89 -9.52 -4.96
CA ARG A 39 -17.93 -9.70 -5.98
C ARG A 39 -18.06 -11.16 -6.42
N GLU A 40 -16.98 -11.91 -6.35
CA GLU A 40 -16.94 -13.35 -6.64
C GLU A 40 -17.27 -14.24 -5.42
N GLY A 41 -17.60 -13.63 -4.27
CA GLY A 41 -17.97 -14.35 -3.05
C GLY A 41 -16.81 -14.71 -2.11
N TYR A 42 -15.60 -14.21 -2.38
CA TYR A 42 -14.45 -14.38 -1.48
C TYR A 42 -14.50 -13.43 -0.29
N ASP A 43 -13.98 -13.89 0.85
CA ASP A 43 -13.83 -13.07 2.04
C ASP A 43 -12.74 -12.01 1.82
N LYS A 44 -13.13 -10.74 1.93
CA LYS A 44 -12.22 -9.58 1.82
C LYS A 44 -11.06 -9.69 2.80
N ASN A 45 -11.29 -10.17 4.02
CA ASN A 45 -10.26 -10.25 5.05
C ASN A 45 -9.13 -11.19 4.64
N LYS A 46 -9.46 -12.35 4.03
CA LYS A 46 -8.45 -13.26 3.50
C LYS A 46 -7.61 -12.63 2.39
N ILE A 47 -8.22 -11.80 1.54
CA ILE A 47 -7.51 -11.11 0.47
C ILE A 47 -6.56 -10.05 1.06
N TYR A 48 -7.00 -9.32 2.08
CA TYR A 48 -6.14 -8.39 2.83
C TYR A 48 -4.99 -9.12 3.54
N ASP A 49 -5.25 -10.25 4.20
CA ASP A 49 -4.23 -11.04 4.88
C ASP A 49 -3.14 -11.52 3.90
N ILE A 50 -3.55 -12.04 2.74
CA ILE A 50 -2.62 -12.47 1.69
C ILE A 50 -1.85 -11.28 1.11
N GLY A 51 -2.52 -10.16 0.87
CA GLY A 51 -1.89 -8.94 0.37
C GLY A 51 -0.87 -8.37 1.33
N LEU A 52 -1.18 -8.33 2.63
CA LEU A 52 -0.27 -7.89 3.68
C LEU A 52 0.91 -8.85 3.84
N TYR A 53 0.66 -10.17 3.78
CA TYR A 53 1.73 -11.17 3.77
C TYR A 53 2.72 -10.92 2.62
N LYS A 54 2.24 -10.63 1.41
CA LYS A 54 3.09 -10.36 0.24
C LYS A 54 3.88 -9.07 0.30
N ILE A 55 3.49 -8.12 1.13
CA ILE A 55 4.26 -6.89 1.37
C ILE A 55 5.37 -7.14 2.39
N LEU A 56 5.11 -8.05 3.35
CA LEU A 56 6.02 -8.33 4.45
C LEU A 56 7.06 -9.42 4.13
N VAL A 57 6.73 -10.36 3.23
CA VAL A 57 7.53 -11.54 2.85
C VAL A 57 7.80 -11.56 1.35
#